data_AF-A0A6I1VWC1-F1
#
_entry.id   AF-A0A6I1VWC1-F1
#
_cell.length_a   1.000
_cell.length_b   1.000
_cell.length_c   1.000
_cell.angle_alpha   90.00
_cell.angle_beta   90.00
_cell.angle_gamma   90.00
#
_symmetry.space_group_name_H-M   'P 1'
#
loop_
_entity.id
_entity.type
_entity.pdbx_description
1 polymer ?
#
loop_
_entity_poly.entity_id
_entity_poly.type
_entity_poly.pdbx_seq_one_letter_code
_entity_poly.pdbx_strand_id
1 'polypeptide(L)'
;TYDARGNLLERLDNGKKARFTWDLYDRLTRYEDDRLTADFAYDALGRRVAKYSKAHCPPSPGAGPAWIEQQQRTLNAQYDCGQNIYGWDGDTLAYETRYS
;
A
#
# COMPACT_ATOMS: atom_id res chain seq x y z
N THR A 1 -16.61 5.26 -7.18
CA THR A 1 -17.28 6.38 -6.49
C THR A 1 -16.25 7.43 -6.11
N TYR A 2 -16.66 8.65 -5.80
CA TYR A 2 -15.77 9.77 -5.49
C TYR A 2 -16.21 10.49 -4.22
N ASP A 3 -15.30 11.17 -3.53
CA ASP A 3 -15.62 12.08 -2.43
C ASP A 3 -16.05 13.46 -2.95
N ALA A 4 -16.36 14.39 -2.03
CA ALA A 4 -16.80 15.75 -2.36
C ALA A 4 -15.73 16.61 -3.07
N ARG A 5 -14.46 16.20 -3.03
CA ARG A 5 -13.33 16.88 -3.68
C ARG A 5 -12.96 16.24 -5.01
N GLY A 6 -13.63 15.16 -5.39
CA GLY A 6 -13.37 14.44 -6.62
C GLY A 6 -12.27 13.38 -6.51
N ASN A 7 -11.86 13.02 -5.29
CA ASN A 7 -10.93 11.91 -5.10
C ASN A 7 -11.67 10.57 -5.25
N LEU A 8 -11.08 9.63 -5.99
CA LEU A 8 -11.66 8.31 -6.21
C LEU A 8 -11.70 7.53 -4.90
N LEU A 9 -12.86 7.11 -4.41
CA LEU A 9 -13.00 6.29 -3.20
C LEU A 9 -13.00 4.80 -3.50
N GLU A 10 -13.59 4.42 -4.64
CA GLU A 10 -13.77 3.03 -5.02
C GLU A 10 -13.76 2.86 -6.54
N ARG A 11 -13.10 1.80 -7.01
CA ARG A 11 -13.12 1.37 -8.41
C ARG A 11 -13.48 -0.10 -8.49
N LEU A 12 -14.36 -0.44 -9.43
CA LEU A 12 -14.63 -1.81 -9.86
C LEU A 12 -14.01 -1.99 -11.26
N ASP A 13 -13.12 -2.96 -11.41
CA ASP A 13 -12.47 -3.29 -12.68
C ASP A 13 -12.46 -4.81 -12.86
N ASN A 14 -13.12 -5.31 -13.92
CA ASN A 14 -13.30 -6.74 -14.19
C ASN A 14 -13.77 -7.55 -12.97
N GLY A 15 -14.72 -6.99 -12.20
CA GLY A 15 -15.27 -7.60 -10.98
C GLY A 15 -14.37 -7.48 -9.73
N LYS A 16 -13.17 -6.90 -9.85
CA LYS A 16 -12.26 -6.64 -8.73
C LYS A 16 -12.47 -5.25 -8.17
N LYS A 17 -12.63 -5.17 -6.86
CA LYS A 17 -12.89 -3.92 -6.15
C LYS A 17 -11.60 -3.39 -5.53
N ALA A 18 -11.34 -2.11 -5.73
CA ALA A 18 -10.26 -1.38 -5.07
C ALA A 18 -10.83 -0.19 -4.31
N ARG A 19 -10.30 0.08 -3.12
CA ARG A 19 -10.64 1.19 -2.24
C ARG A 19 -9.44 2.10 -2.05
N PHE A 20 -9.72 3.39 -1.85
CA PHE A 20 -8.71 4.44 -1.77
C PHE A 20 -9.09 5.40 -0.63
N THR A 21 -8.09 5.75 0.19
CA THR A 21 -8.22 6.74 1.26
C THR A 21 -7.29 7.90 0.99
N TRP A 22 -7.77 9.11 1.24
CA TRP A 22 -7.08 10.36 0.95
C TRP A 22 -6.97 11.19 2.22
N ASP A 23 -5.94 12.02 2.33
CA ASP A 23 -5.85 13.02 3.40
C ASP A 23 -6.47 14.36 2.99
N LEU A 24 -6.42 15.34 3.91
CA LEU A 24 -6.97 16.68 3.70
C LEU A 24 -6.25 17.50 2.62
N TYR A 25 -5.16 17.00 2.04
CA TYR A 25 -4.42 17.62 0.95
C TYR A 25 -4.58 16.86 -0.37
N ASP A 26 -5.60 15.99 -0.46
CA ASP A 26 -5.91 15.18 -1.65
C ASP A 26 -4.75 14.23 -2.05
N ARG A 27 -3.97 13.78 -1.06
CA ARG A 27 -2.90 12.80 -1.24
C ARG A 27 -3.40 11.42 -0.85
N LEU A 28 -3.16 10.42 -1.70
CA LEU A 28 -3.54 9.04 -1.43
C LEU A 28 -2.73 8.50 -0.25
N THR A 29 -3.39 8.16 0.85
CA THR A 29 -2.77 7.60 2.05
C THR A 29 -2.92 6.10 2.17
N ARG A 30 -3.94 5.52 1.52
CA ARG A 30 -4.15 4.06 1.48
C ARG A 30 -4.78 3.60 0.19
N TYR A 31 -4.29 2.47 -0.33
CA TYR A 31 -4.89 1.65 -1.36
C TYR A 31 -5.18 0.26 -0.80
N GLU A 32 -6.31 -0.33 -1.17
CA GLU A 32 -6.64 -1.69 -0.79
C GLU A 32 -7.44 -2.38 -1.90
N ASP A 33 -7.03 -3.58 -2.28
CA ASP A 33 -7.83 -4.49 -3.12
C ASP A 33 -7.89 -5.89 -2.48
N ASP A 34 -8.48 -6.87 -3.16
CA ASP A 34 -8.61 -8.22 -2.60
C ASP A 34 -7.26 -8.88 -2.28
N ARG A 35 -6.16 -8.45 -2.90
CA ARG A 35 -4.84 -9.08 -2.79
C ARG A 35 -3.95 -8.43 -1.75
N LEU A 36 -4.02 -7.11 -1.59
CA LEU A 36 -3.08 -6.38 -0.74
C LEU A 36 -3.63 -5.04 -0.24
N THR A 37 -2.93 -4.55 0.77
CA THR A 37 -3.00 -3.20 1.29
C THR A 37 -1.69 -2.47 0.95
N ALA A 38 -1.76 -1.19 0.61
CA ALA A 38 -0.61 -0.29 0.54
C ALA A 38 -0.92 1.05 1.23
N ASP A 39 -0.09 1.43 2.21
CA ASP A 39 -0.15 2.70 2.94
C ASP A 39 1.00 3.62 2.50
N PHE A 40 0.73 4.92 2.45
CA PHE A 40 1.65 5.94 1.97
C PHE A 40 1.84 7.04 3.00
N ALA A 41 3.09 7.47 3.19
CA ALA A 41 3.45 8.59 4.06
C ALA A 41 4.07 9.72 3.24
N TYR A 42 3.81 10.96 3.67
CA TYR A 42 4.25 12.17 3.01
C TYR A 42 4.87 13.13 4.02
N ASP A 43 5.85 13.92 3.57
CA ASP A 43 6.35 15.04 4.35
C ASP A 43 5.45 16.29 4.22
N ALA A 44 5.86 17.38 4.88
CA ALA A 44 5.13 18.65 4.87
C ALA A 44 5.07 19.33 3.49
N LEU A 45 5.97 18.99 2.57
CA LEU A 45 5.99 19.50 1.20
C LEU A 45 5.12 18.66 0.25
N GLY A 46 4.50 17.58 0.74
CA GLY A 46 3.69 16.69 -0.09
C GLY A 46 4.47 15.62 -0.84
N ARG A 47 5.76 15.48 -0.55
CA ARG A 47 6.60 14.45 -1.17
C ARG A 47 6.40 13.14 -0.43
N ARG A 48 6.25 12.05 -1.17
CA ARG A 48 6.12 10.71 -0.58
C ARG A 48 7.46 10.33 0.06
N VAL A 49 7.44 9.89 1.32
CA VAL A 49 8.64 9.45 2.06
C VAL A 49 8.62 7.97 2.39
N ALA A 50 7.44 7.34 2.39
CA ALA A 50 7.31 5.90 2.55
C ALA A 50 6.13 5.33 1.77
N LYS A 51 6.28 4.06 1.39
CA LYS A 51 5.21 3.16 0.98
C LYS A 51 5.39 1.87 1.77
N TYR A 52 4.36 1.42 2.44
CA TYR A 52 4.32 0.12 3.10
C TYR A 52 3.21 -0.70 2.46
N SER A 53 3.51 -1.87 1.91
CA SER A 53 2.48 -2.76 1.41
C SER A 53 2.58 -4.16 1.99
N LYS A 54 1.42 -4.80 2.13
CA LYS A 54 1.28 -6.13 2.72
C LYS A 54 0.19 -6.89 1.98
N ALA A 55 0.51 -8.10 1.57
CA ALA A 55 -0.45 -9.01 0.98
C ALA A 55 -1.49 -9.45 2.01
N HIS A 56 -2.73 -9.63 1.58
CA HIS A 56 -3.76 -10.27 2.38
C HIS A 56 -3.44 -11.76 2.48
N CYS A 57 -3.16 -12.22 3.70
CA CYS A 57 -3.05 -13.64 3.98
C CYS A 57 -4.45 -14.14 4.41
N PRO A 58 -5.05 -15.10 3.68
CA PRO A 58 -6.33 -15.65 4.08
C PRO A 58 -6.21 -16.31 5.47
N PRO A 59 -7.26 -16.27 6.30
CA PRO A 59 -7.28 -17.00 7.55
C PRO A 59 -7.12 -18.49 7.30
N SER A 60 -6.24 -19.15 8.07
CA SER A 60 -6.09 -20.61 8.04
C SER A 60 -6.37 -21.18 9.43
N PRO A 61 -7.60 -21.61 9.72
CA PRO A 61 -7.94 -22.23 11.00
C PRO A 61 -7.03 -23.42 11.31
N GLY A 62 -6.40 -23.43 12.48
CA GLY A 62 -5.50 -24.50 12.90
C GLY A 62 -4.07 -24.42 12.38
N ALA A 63 -3.70 -23.41 11.59
CA ALA A 63 -2.30 -23.19 11.21
C ALA A 63 -1.50 -22.59 12.38
N GLY A 64 -0.29 -23.10 12.59
CA GLY A 64 0.65 -22.54 13.57
C GLY A 64 1.28 -21.21 13.11
N PRO A 65 1.84 -20.41 14.02
CA PRO A 65 2.45 -19.11 13.70
C PRO A 65 3.50 -19.16 12.59
N ALA A 66 4.36 -20.19 12.58
CA ALA A 66 5.41 -20.34 11.58
C ALA A 66 4.85 -20.53 10.15
N TRP A 67 3.72 -21.22 10.01
CA TRP A 67 3.05 -21.37 8.71
C TRP A 67 2.46 -20.04 8.25
N ILE A 68 1.81 -19.30 9.16
CA ILE A 68 1.22 -17.98 8.85
C ILE A 68 2.30 -17.01 8.40
N GLU A 69 3.44 -16.97 9.08
CA GLU A 69 4.59 -16.15 8.71
C GLU A 69 5.15 -16.53 7.34
N GLN A 70 5.33 -17.82 7.08
CA GLN A 70 5.85 -18.29 5.79
C GLN A 70 4.88 -17.99 4.64
N GLN A 71 3.58 -18.15 4.87
CA GLN A 71 2.55 -17.81 3.90
C GLN A 71 2.52 -16.31 3.62
N GLN A 72 2.63 -15.48 4.66
CA GLN A 72 2.70 -14.02 4.53
C GLN A 72 3.94 -13.60 3.74
N ARG A 73 5.11 -14.18 4.00
CA ARG A 73 6.35 -13.90 3.23
C ARG A 73 6.18 -14.28 1.76
N THR A 74 5.60 -15.45 1.49
CA THR A 74 5.36 -15.94 0.13
C THR A 74 4.43 -15.02 -0.64
N LEU A 75 3.31 -14.62 -0.04
CA LEU A 75 2.36 -13.70 -0.66
C LEU A 75 2.93 -12.29 -0.82
N ASN A 76 3.72 -11.83 0.15
CA ASN A 76 4.40 -10.55 0.02
C ASN A 76 5.37 -10.56 -1.17
N ALA A 77 6.16 -11.62 -1.34
CA ALA A 77 7.04 -11.75 -2.50
C ALA A 77 6.24 -11.86 -3.81
N GLN A 78 5.18 -12.66 -3.84
CA GLN A 78 4.32 -12.84 -5.03
C GLN A 78 3.69 -11.53 -5.51
N TYR A 79 3.23 -10.68 -4.58
CA TYR A 79 2.59 -9.41 -4.91
C TYR A 79 3.54 -8.21 -4.83
N ASP A 80 4.85 -8.46 -4.80
CA ASP A 80 5.88 -7.42 -4.71
C ASP A 80 5.58 -6.40 -3.59
N CYS A 81 5.16 -6.93 -2.44
CA CYS A 81 4.94 -6.16 -1.22
C CYS A 81 6.24 -5.96 -0.45
N GLY A 82 6.28 -4.89 0.34
CA GLY A 82 7.46 -4.51 1.10
C GLY A 82 7.38 -3.06 1.56
N GLN A 83 8.50 -2.58 2.07
CA GLN A 83 8.65 -1.18 2.47
C GLN A 83 9.58 -0.47 1.49
N ASN A 84 9.14 0.66 0.95
CA ASN A 84 9.97 1.55 0.15
C ASN A 84 10.11 2.88 0.89
N ILE A 85 11.34 3.36 1.04
CA ILE A 85 11.66 4.68 1.59
C ILE A 85 12.21 5.56 0.48
N TYR A 86 11.75 6.80 0.43
CA TYR A 86 12.08 7.76 -0.62
C TYR A 86 12.83 8.95 0.00
N GLY A 87 14.01 9.24 -0.53
CA GLY A 87 14.81 10.41 -0.17
C GLY A 87 14.80 11.45 -1.28
N TRP A 88 14.77 12.72 -0.89
CA TRP A 88 14.65 13.85 -1.81
C TRP A 88 15.82 14.82 -1.68
N ASP A 89 16.32 15.31 -2.81
CA ASP A 89 17.27 16.42 -2.94
C ASP A 89 16.56 17.59 -3.60
N GLY A 90 16.14 18.57 -2.79
CA GLY A 90 15.17 19.59 -3.21
C GLY A 90 13.88 18.94 -3.72
N ASP A 91 13.48 19.27 -4.94
CA ASP A 91 12.29 18.71 -5.60
C ASP A 91 12.59 17.46 -6.44
N THR A 92 13.83 16.95 -6.39
CA THR A 92 14.26 15.76 -7.14
C THR A 92 14.31 14.53 -6.24
N LEU A 93 13.74 13.41 -6.68
CA LEU A 93 13.88 12.14 -6.00
C LEU A 93 15.34 11.70 -6.09
N ALA A 94 16.02 11.65 -4.94
CA ALA A 94 17.44 11.30 -4.86
C ALA A 94 17.64 9.77 -4.78
N TYR A 95 16.81 9.08 -4.00
CA TYR A 95 16.87 7.62 -3.90
C TYR A 95 15.52 7.01 -3.54
N GLU A 96 15.38 5.74 -3.93
CA GLU A 96 14.34 4.83 -3.45
C GLU A 96 15.03 3.58 -2.92
N THR A 97 14.81 3.27 -1.64
CA THR A 97 15.36 2.08 -0.99
C THR A 97 14.23 1.12 -0.68
N ARG A 98 14.38 -0.12 -1.13
CA ARG A 98 13.43 -1.20 -0.89
C ARG A 98 13.93 -2.13 0.22
N TYR A 99 13.07 -2.40 1.19
CA TYR A 99 13.26 -3.42 2.22
C TYR A 99 12.32 -4.59 1.94
N SER A 100 12.91 -5.79 1.84
CA SER A 100 12.23 -7.08 1.60
C SER A 100 12.06 -7.89 2.88
#